data_AF-J9DLR3-F1
#
_entry.id   AF-J9DLR3-F1
#
_cell.length_a   1.000
_cell.length_b   1.000
_cell.length_c   1.000
_cell.angle_alpha   90.00
_cell.angle_beta   90.00
_cell.angle_gamma   90.00
#
_symmetry.space_group_name_H-M   'P 1'
#
loop_
_entity.id
_entity.type
_entity.pdbx_description
1 polymer ?
#
loop_
_entity_poly.entity_id
_entity_poly.type
_entity_poly.pdbx_seq_one_letter_code
_entity_poly.pdbx_strand_id
1 'polypeptide(L)'
;MILSLLSIDQKRRKITKSHYNLSSFSIFTRFSIKEVINYVSLKISDKLVSGEFQKFTQLFDNNKLYTFFCKVMETTKSKKQEDSMFSKYNFFQNDSCKKNNETGEDENEHAFNNKDLLSDSPQPFLYIVVIEEEYPQHIAYQLLKEMNNPDADFKNLAKEYNDPKKKDILEDIFQELEEAKLVLNKTVATAIKRSETLENLDLQLSDLSRQTNTLFKIAKNQNKCSGCR
;
A
#
# COMPACT_ATOMS: atom_id res chain seq x y z
N MET A 1 -4.42 -17.43 -0.21
CA MET A 1 -3.25 -16.88 0.55
C MET A 1 -3.05 -15.37 0.29
N ILE A 2 -2.60 -14.60 1.30
CA ILE A 2 -2.16 -13.20 1.14
C ILE A 2 -0.77 -13.13 0.51
N LEU A 3 -0.64 -12.38 -0.58
CA LEU A 3 0.60 -12.22 -1.33
C LEU A 3 1.34 -10.94 -1.00
N SER A 4 0.63 -9.84 -0.83
CA SER A 4 1.27 -8.57 -0.48
C SER A 4 0.34 -7.61 0.23
N LEU A 5 0.95 -6.80 1.09
CA LEU A 5 0.33 -5.65 1.75
C LEU A 5 1.11 -4.41 1.33
N LEU A 6 0.42 -3.40 0.79
CA LEU A 6 1.04 -2.20 0.24
C LEU A 6 0.35 -0.96 0.80
N SER A 7 1.14 0.08 1.05
CA SER A 7 0.69 1.44 1.31
C SER A 7 1.35 2.38 0.32
N ILE A 8 0.54 3.15 -0.38
CA ILE A 8 0.94 4.02 -1.48
C ILE A 8 0.54 5.45 -1.14
N ASP A 9 1.51 6.35 -1.23
CA ASP A 9 1.25 7.79 -1.22
C ASP A 9 0.79 8.19 -2.62
N GLN A 10 -0.50 8.57 -2.76
CA GLN A 10 -1.08 8.93 -4.05
C GLN A 10 -0.49 10.22 -4.64
N LYS A 11 -0.05 11.17 -3.81
CA LYS A 11 0.55 12.43 -4.28
C LYS A 11 1.95 12.20 -4.83
N ARG A 12 2.74 11.38 -4.13
CA ARG A 12 4.11 11.06 -4.53
C ARG A 12 4.21 9.89 -5.51
N ARG A 13 3.08 9.22 -5.79
CA ARG A 13 3.00 7.99 -6.62
C ARG A 13 4.06 6.97 -6.25
N LYS A 14 4.26 6.77 -4.96
CA LYS A 14 5.32 5.93 -4.42
C LYS A 14 4.78 4.98 -3.38
N ILE A 15 5.24 3.73 -3.44
CA ILE A 15 5.01 2.74 -2.40
C ILE A 15 5.83 3.14 -1.17
N THR A 16 5.15 3.44 -0.07
CA THR A 16 5.76 3.90 1.19
C THR A 16 6.07 2.72 2.10
N LYS A 17 5.14 1.78 2.26
CA LYS A 17 5.34 0.54 3.01
C LYS A 17 4.91 -0.64 2.15
N SER A 18 5.66 -1.74 2.21
CA SER A 18 5.29 -2.97 1.51
C SER A 18 5.78 -4.22 2.24
N HIS A 19 4.97 -5.27 2.17
CA HIS A 19 5.32 -6.62 2.59
C HIS A 19 4.89 -7.61 1.51
N TYR A 20 5.71 -8.63 1.23
CA TYR A 20 5.43 -9.65 0.22
C TYR A 20 5.65 -11.05 0.79
N ASN A 21 4.68 -11.92 0.57
CA ASN A 21 4.77 -13.35 0.82
C ASN A 21 4.63 -14.10 -0.52
N LEU A 22 5.73 -14.18 -1.25
CA LEU A 22 5.81 -14.86 -2.55
C LEU A 22 6.41 -16.26 -2.43
N SER A 23 6.29 -16.88 -1.26
CA SER A 23 6.89 -18.19 -0.96
C SER A 23 6.32 -19.31 -1.83
N SER A 24 5.05 -19.21 -2.23
CA SER A 24 4.38 -20.12 -3.18
C SER A 24 4.99 -20.12 -4.58
N PHE A 25 5.75 -19.06 -4.93
CA PHE A 25 6.38 -18.93 -6.24
C PHE A 25 7.83 -19.40 -6.22
N SER A 26 8.29 -19.87 -7.39
CA SER A 26 9.70 -20.17 -7.62
C SER A 26 10.56 -18.94 -7.36
N ILE A 27 11.74 -19.13 -6.74
CA ILE A 27 12.70 -18.05 -6.46
C ILE A 27 12.98 -17.19 -7.70
N PHE A 28 13.03 -17.80 -8.88
CA PHE A 28 13.30 -17.12 -10.14
C PHE A 28 12.13 -16.27 -10.65
N THR A 29 10.90 -16.54 -10.22
CA THR A 29 9.70 -15.80 -10.64
C THR A 29 9.25 -14.77 -9.61
N ARG A 30 9.70 -14.87 -8.35
CA ARG A 30 9.32 -13.95 -7.25
C ARG A 30 9.61 -12.49 -7.58
N PHE A 31 10.77 -12.20 -8.18
CA PHE A 31 11.14 -10.83 -8.54
C PHE A 31 10.13 -10.23 -9.51
N SER A 32 9.84 -10.93 -10.59
CA SER A 32 8.95 -10.41 -11.61
C SER A 32 7.50 -10.32 -11.15
N ILE A 33 7.02 -11.27 -10.34
CA ILE A 33 5.68 -11.19 -9.75
C ILE A 33 5.55 -9.97 -8.84
N LYS A 34 6.60 -9.68 -8.05
CA LYS A 34 6.66 -8.47 -7.24
C LYS A 34 6.57 -7.21 -8.11
N GLU A 35 7.30 -7.15 -9.22
CA GLU A 35 7.26 -6.01 -10.14
C GLU A 35 5.87 -5.81 -10.75
N VAL A 36 5.20 -6.90 -11.14
CA VAL A 36 3.83 -6.80 -11.68
C VAL A 36 2.85 -6.33 -10.60
N ILE A 37 2.92 -6.88 -9.39
CA ILE A 37 2.10 -6.44 -8.26
C ILE A 37 2.28 -4.92 -8.03
N ASN A 38 3.52 -4.45 -8.03
CA ASN A 38 3.84 -3.04 -7.82
C ASN A 38 3.30 -2.15 -8.94
N TYR A 39 3.52 -2.56 -10.19
CA TYR A 39 3.05 -1.84 -11.35
C TYR A 39 1.52 -1.70 -11.34
N VAL A 40 0.79 -2.81 -11.14
CA VAL A 40 -0.68 -2.81 -11.08
C VAL A 40 -1.16 -1.95 -9.92
N SER A 41 -0.52 -2.05 -8.76
CA SER A 41 -0.88 -1.29 -7.57
C SER A 41 -0.72 0.22 -7.75
N LEU A 42 0.36 0.65 -8.41
CA LEU A 42 0.58 2.05 -8.78
C LEU A 42 -0.45 2.53 -9.80
N LYS A 43 -0.75 1.73 -10.82
CA LYS A 43 -1.79 2.06 -11.82
C LYS A 43 -3.18 2.17 -11.19
N ILE A 44 -3.52 1.31 -10.24
CA ILE A 44 -4.74 1.41 -9.44
C ILE A 44 -4.73 2.71 -8.64
N SER A 45 -3.59 3.08 -8.05
CA SER A 45 -3.45 4.31 -7.26
C SER A 45 -3.71 5.59 -8.04
N ASP A 46 -3.35 5.62 -9.33
CA ASP A 46 -3.57 6.77 -10.21
C ASP A 46 -5.05 6.96 -10.58
N LYS A 47 -5.88 5.91 -10.44
CA LYS A 47 -7.30 5.91 -10.85
C LYS A 47 -8.26 6.03 -9.69
N LEU A 48 -7.83 5.64 -8.50
CA LEU A 48 -8.65 5.68 -7.29
C LEU A 48 -8.70 7.08 -6.71
N VAL A 49 -9.88 7.69 -6.75
CA VAL A 49 -10.17 8.99 -6.10
C VAL A 49 -11.13 8.82 -4.91
N SER A 50 -11.86 7.71 -4.87
CA SER A 50 -12.87 7.44 -3.84
C SER A 50 -12.26 6.72 -2.63
N GLY A 51 -12.71 7.11 -1.43
CA GLY A 51 -12.43 6.43 -0.15
C GLY A 51 -13.15 5.09 0.03
N GLU A 52 -14.02 4.73 -0.91
CA GLU A 52 -14.78 3.48 -0.84
C GLU A 52 -13.89 2.25 -1.05
N PHE A 53 -14.29 1.16 -0.40
CA PHE A 53 -13.66 -0.13 -0.59
C PHE A 53 -13.89 -0.65 -2.01
N GLN A 54 -12.80 -1.03 -2.68
CA GLN A 54 -12.84 -1.49 -4.06
C GLN A 54 -12.12 -2.84 -4.20
N LYS A 55 -12.66 -3.67 -5.09
CA LYS A 55 -12.13 -4.99 -5.43
C LYS A 55 -11.81 -5.03 -6.92
N PHE A 56 -10.54 -5.24 -7.23
CA PHE A 56 -10.08 -5.47 -8.59
C PHE A 56 -9.59 -6.90 -8.78
N THR A 57 -9.92 -7.51 -9.91
CA THR A 57 -9.44 -8.85 -10.26
C THR A 57 -8.62 -8.82 -11.55
N GLN A 58 -7.51 -9.55 -11.58
CA GLN A 58 -6.66 -9.69 -12.74
C GLN A 58 -6.21 -11.14 -12.92
N LEU A 59 -6.39 -11.68 -14.12
CA LEU A 59 -5.79 -12.94 -14.53
C LEU A 59 -4.35 -12.70 -14.94
N PHE A 60 -3.46 -13.59 -14.51
CA PHE A 60 -2.07 -13.58 -14.93
C PHE A 60 -1.78 -14.84 -15.76
N ASP A 61 -0.70 -14.81 -16.53
CA ASP A 61 -0.32 -15.86 -17.50
C ASP A 61 -0.18 -17.28 -16.92
N ASN A 62 -0.12 -17.41 -15.59
CA ASN A 62 -0.17 -18.70 -14.89
C ASN A 62 -1.60 -19.24 -14.71
N ASN A 63 -2.61 -18.65 -15.34
CA ASN A 63 -4.04 -18.92 -15.17
C ASN A 63 -4.54 -18.73 -13.71
N LYS A 64 -3.80 -17.99 -12.89
CA LYS A 64 -4.24 -17.67 -11.53
C LYS A 64 -4.88 -16.29 -11.49
N LEU A 65 -5.97 -16.20 -10.72
CA LEU A 65 -6.69 -14.97 -10.49
C LEU A 65 -6.13 -14.28 -9.26
N TYR A 66 -5.64 -13.07 -9.43
CA TYR A 66 -5.18 -12.24 -8.34
C TYR A 66 -6.26 -11.19 -8.06
N THR A 67 -6.60 -11.04 -6.78
CA THR A 67 -7.55 -10.03 -6.35
C THR A 67 -6.82 -8.97 -5.53
N PHE A 68 -7.08 -7.72 -5.87
CA PHE A 68 -6.58 -6.52 -5.22
C PHE A 68 -7.75 -5.90 -4.47
N PHE A 69 -7.72 -5.99 -3.15
CA PHE A 69 -8.62 -5.24 -2.28
C PHE A 69 -7.96 -3.93 -1.89
N CYS A 70 -8.65 -2.82 -2.07
CA CYS A 70 -8.06 -1.52 -1.87
C CYS A 70 -9.01 -0.51 -1.25
N LYS A 71 -8.45 0.40 -0.44
CA LYS A 71 -9.19 1.52 0.16
C LYS A 71 -8.26 2.72 0.33
N VAL A 72 -8.75 3.90 -0.07
CA VAL A 72 -8.07 5.16 0.23
C VAL A 72 -8.47 5.61 1.64
N MET A 73 -7.49 5.85 2.50
CA MET A 73 -7.70 6.26 3.89
C MET A 73 -6.75 7.39 4.27
N GLU A 74 -7.22 8.28 5.14
CA GLU A 74 -6.37 9.26 5.79
C GLU A 74 -5.65 8.60 6.97
N THR A 75 -4.35 8.87 7.12
CA THR A 75 -3.59 8.36 8.26
C THR A 75 -4.10 8.97 9.56
N THR A 76 -4.44 8.11 10.51
CA THR A 76 -4.63 8.54 11.90
C THR A 76 -3.27 8.98 12.44
N LYS A 77 -3.15 10.20 12.97
CA LYS A 77 -1.91 10.66 13.62
C LYS A 77 -1.53 9.70 14.74
N SER A 78 -0.25 9.38 14.89
CA SER A 78 0.22 8.53 16.00
C SER A 78 0.16 9.32 17.31
N LYS A 79 -0.24 8.68 18.42
CA LYS A 79 -0.26 9.32 19.77
C LYS A 79 1.08 9.98 20.14
N LYS A 80 2.21 9.42 19.68
CA LYS A 80 3.54 10.02 19.86
C LYS A 80 3.73 11.37 19.16
N GLN A 81 3.04 11.62 18.03
CA GLN A 81 3.07 12.91 17.35
C GLN A 81 2.20 13.95 18.06
N GLU A 82 1.09 13.53 18.67
CA GLU A 82 0.27 14.41 19.52
C GLU A 82 1.06 14.84 20.76
N ASP A 83 1.74 13.92 21.44
CA ASP A 83 2.59 14.23 22.60
C ASP A 83 3.77 15.15 22.23
N SER A 84 4.39 14.94 21.06
CA SER A 84 5.46 15.79 20.54
C SER A 84 4.97 17.19 20.15
N MET A 85 3.78 17.31 19.54
CA MET A 85 3.15 18.60 19.25
C MET A 85 2.75 19.34 20.52
N PHE A 86 2.14 18.66 21.50
CA PHE A 86 1.79 19.24 22.80
C PHE A 86 3.03 19.73 23.56
N SER A 87 4.12 18.95 23.54
CA SER A 87 5.38 19.37 24.16
C SER A 87 6.01 20.57 23.45
N LYS A 88 5.97 20.63 22.11
CA LYS A 88 6.45 21.80 21.35
C LYS A 88 5.60 23.03 21.66
N TYR A 89 4.28 22.89 21.68
CA TYR A 89 3.35 23.97 21.96
C TYR A 89 3.53 24.56 23.37
N ASN A 90 3.74 23.72 24.38
CA ASN A 90 4.04 24.15 25.74
C ASN A 90 5.44 24.79 25.88
N PHE A 91 6.40 24.40 25.04
CA PHE A 91 7.71 25.06 24.96
C PHE A 91 7.57 26.48 24.41
N PHE A 92 6.81 26.68 23.32
CA PHE A 92 6.58 28.00 22.72
C PHE A 92 5.79 28.98 23.60
N GLN A 93 4.82 28.50 24.40
CA GLN A 93 4.09 29.38 25.32
C GLN A 93 4.97 29.86 26.49
N ASN A 94 5.93 29.05 26.93
CA ASN A 94 6.82 29.41 28.04
C ASN A 94 7.92 30.42 27.63
N ASP A 95 8.34 30.43 26.36
CA ASP A 95 9.29 31.43 25.85
C ASP A 95 8.65 32.80 25.61
N SER A 96 7.32 32.84 25.42
CA SER A 96 6.55 34.08 25.24
C SER A 96 6.45 34.93 26.53
N CYS A 97 6.69 34.32 27.70
CA CYS A 97 6.58 34.96 29.01
C CYS A 97 7.93 35.41 29.61
N LYS A 98 9.06 35.27 28.91
CA LYS A 98 10.38 35.68 29.42
C LYS A 98 11.17 36.58 28.46
N LYS A 99 10.58 37.71 28.06
CA LYS A 99 11.37 38.85 27.57
C LYS A 99 10.76 40.16 28.04
N ASN A 100 11.07 40.51 29.30
CA ASN A 100 11.17 41.90 29.70
C ASN A 100 12.47 42.05 30.49
N ASN A 101 13.29 42.98 30.01
CA ASN A 101 14.45 43.63 30.61
C ASN A 101 15.82 43.24 30.01
N GLU A 102 16.50 44.31 29.57
CA GLU A 102 17.94 44.49 29.33
C GLU A 102 18.44 44.41 27.86
N THR A 103 18.42 45.60 27.24
CA THR A 103 19.47 46.27 26.44
C THR A 103 20.60 45.46 25.78
N GLY A 104 20.79 45.71 24.47
CA GLY A 104 22.10 45.64 23.79
C GLY A 104 22.16 44.70 22.59
N GLU A 105 22.36 45.30 21.41
CA GLU A 105 23.16 44.82 20.26
C GLU A 105 23.06 43.35 19.79
N ASP A 106 22.48 43.18 18.59
CA ASP A 106 22.96 42.41 17.43
C ASP A 106 21.79 41.78 16.67
N GLU A 107 21.44 42.41 15.55
CA GLU A 107 20.49 41.91 14.57
C GLU A 107 21.12 40.75 13.78
N ASN A 108 20.98 39.52 14.28
CA ASN A 108 21.03 38.32 13.45
C ASN A 108 19.62 37.71 13.40
N GLU A 109 18.84 38.25 12.46
CA GLU A 109 17.53 37.72 12.08
C GLU A 109 17.74 36.38 11.35
N HIS A 110 17.85 35.29 12.11
CA HIS A 110 17.71 33.94 11.55
C HIS A 110 16.26 33.78 11.08
N ALA A 111 16.02 34.13 9.81
CA ALA A 111 14.81 33.77 9.08
C ALA A 111 14.71 32.24 9.02
N PHE A 112 14.07 31.66 10.04
CA PHE A 112 13.73 30.25 10.05
C PHE A 112 12.69 30.03 8.95
N ASN A 113 13.09 29.33 7.89
CA ASN A 113 12.26 29.07 6.72
C ASN A 113 10.92 28.45 7.16
N ASN A 114 9.83 29.21 7.03
CA ASN A 114 8.44 28.79 7.23
C ASN A 114 7.97 27.67 6.25
N LYS A 115 8.89 27.02 5.53
CA LYS A 115 8.57 25.87 4.65
C LYS A 115 8.31 24.57 5.41
N ASP A 116 8.74 24.48 6.67
CA ASP A 116 8.51 23.28 7.50
C ASP A 116 7.15 23.29 8.23
N LEU A 117 6.38 24.38 8.15
CA LEU A 117 5.03 24.48 8.74
C LEU A 117 3.88 24.26 7.74
N LEU A 118 4.18 23.96 6.47
CA LEU A 118 3.16 23.79 5.43
C LEU A 118 3.18 22.38 4.84
N SER A 119 2.73 21.36 5.59
CA SER A 119 2.26 20.08 5.00
C SER A 119 1.49 19.13 5.93
N ASP A 120 0.99 19.53 7.11
CA ASP A 120 0.32 18.59 8.04
C ASP A 120 -1.19 18.41 7.77
N SER A 121 -1.62 18.56 6.52
CA SER A 121 -2.92 18.02 6.11
C SER A 121 -2.84 16.48 6.10
N PRO A 122 -3.85 15.76 6.61
CA PRO A 122 -3.91 14.31 6.50
C PRO A 122 -3.75 13.92 5.03
N GLN A 123 -2.71 13.15 4.72
CA GLN A 123 -2.44 12.74 3.35
C GLN A 123 -3.23 11.45 3.10
N PRO A 124 -3.98 11.36 1.99
CA PRO A 124 -4.66 10.13 1.65
C PRO A 124 -3.63 9.08 1.20
N PHE A 125 -3.56 7.98 1.92
CA PHE A 125 -2.80 6.80 1.54
C PHE A 125 -3.75 5.76 0.97
N LEU A 126 -3.32 5.14 -0.12
CA LEU A 126 -4.00 3.97 -0.66
C LEU A 126 -3.39 2.71 -0.04
N TYR A 127 -4.24 1.92 0.61
CA TYR A 127 -3.87 0.62 1.13
C TYR A 127 -4.38 -0.47 0.20
N ILE A 128 -3.52 -1.45 -0.11
CA ILE A 128 -3.85 -2.54 -1.03
C ILE A 128 -3.42 -3.88 -0.40
N VAL A 129 -4.35 -4.83 -0.40
CA VAL A 129 -4.12 -6.24 -0.07
C VAL A 129 -4.26 -7.05 -1.35
N VAL A 130 -3.24 -7.84 -1.69
CA VAL A 130 -3.25 -8.72 -2.86
C VAL A 130 -3.32 -10.17 -2.42
N ILE A 131 -4.21 -10.94 -3.03
CA ILE A 131 -4.47 -12.35 -2.72
C ILE A 131 -4.46 -13.22 -3.99
N GLU A 132 -4.06 -14.49 -3.84
CA GLU A 132 -3.96 -15.49 -4.93
C GLU A 132 -5.20 -16.39 -5.05
N GLU A 133 -6.01 -16.49 -4.00
CA GLU A 133 -7.12 -17.45 -3.86
C GLU A 133 -8.30 -16.75 -3.20
N GLU A 134 -9.47 -17.40 -3.18
CA GLU A 134 -10.65 -16.87 -2.50
C GLU A 134 -10.34 -16.59 -1.02
N TYR A 135 -10.37 -15.30 -0.65
CA TYR A 135 -10.16 -14.81 0.70
C TYR A 135 -11.39 -13.98 1.10
N PRO A 136 -11.95 -14.16 2.31
CA PRO A 136 -13.17 -13.49 2.70
C PRO A 136 -13.03 -11.96 2.66
N GLN A 137 -13.95 -11.30 1.95
CA GLN A 137 -13.89 -9.86 1.71
C GLN A 137 -13.95 -9.03 3.00
N HIS A 138 -14.75 -9.46 3.98
CA HIS A 138 -14.85 -8.81 5.29
C HIS A 138 -13.55 -8.87 6.08
N ILE A 139 -12.85 -10.01 6.07
CA ILE A 139 -11.54 -10.11 6.71
C ILE A 139 -10.50 -9.26 5.98
N ALA A 140 -10.54 -9.19 4.64
CA ALA A 140 -9.63 -8.33 3.88
C ALA A 140 -9.86 -6.85 4.20
N TYR A 141 -11.11 -6.45 4.38
CA TYR A 141 -11.47 -5.09 4.78
C TYR A 141 -10.99 -4.76 6.19
N GLN A 142 -11.16 -5.68 7.14
CA GLN A 142 -10.62 -5.57 8.50
C GLN A 142 -9.11 -5.33 8.48
N LEU A 143 -8.39 -6.13 7.69
CA LEU A 143 -6.95 -6.00 7.52
C LEU A 143 -6.57 -4.62 6.96
N LEU A 144 -7.28 -4.11 5.95
CA LEU A 144 -7.01 -2.77 5.42
C LEU A 144 -7.17 -1.69 6.50
N LYS A 145 -8.20 -1.77 7.34
CA LYS A 145 -8.40 -0.84 8.46
C LYS A 145 -7.22 -0.87 9.43
N GLU A 146 -6.74 -2.05 9.80
CA GLU A 146 -5.59 -2.19 10.70
C GLU A 146 -4.29 -1.70 10.05
N MET A 147 -4.13 -1.85 8.73
CA MET A 147 -3.01 -1.29 7.98
C MET A 147 -2.96 0.25 8.02
N ASN A 148 -4.10 0.92 8.25
CA ASN A 148 -4.14 2.39 8.38
C ASN A 148 -3.44 2.91 9.64
N ASN A 149 -3.16 2.04 10.62
CA ASN A 149 -2.42 2.43 11.81
C ASN A 149 -0.95 2.79 11.45
N PRO A 150 -0.44 3.98 11.82
CA PRO A 150 0.93 4.39 11.50
C PRO A 150 2.00 3.43 12.05
N ASP A 151 1.72 2.78 13.19
CA ASP A 151 2.64 1.85 13.86
C ASP A 151 2.47 0.39 13.37
N ALA A 152 1.57 0.15 12.41
CA ALA A 152 1.35 -1.19 11.86
C ALA A 152 2.61 -1.77 11.20
N ASP A 153 2.98 -2.98 11.62
CA ASP A 153 3.96 -3.82 10.93
C ASP A 153 3.24 -4.80 9.99
N PHE A 154 3.38 -4.55 8.69
CA PHE A 154 2.75 -5.36 7.65
C PHE A 154 3.23 -6.82 7.66
N LYS A 155 4.46 -7.09 8.13
CA LYS A 155 4.95 -8.46 8.25
C LYS A 155 4.20 -9.24 9.31
N ASN A 156 3.89 -8.61 10.44
CA ASN A 156 3.15 -9.26 11.53
C ASN A 156 1.68 -9.40 11.16
N LEU A 157 1.07 -8.34 10.60
CA LEU A 157 -0.31 -8.39 10.10
C LEU A 157 -0.50 -9.52 9.06
N ALA A 158 0.40 -9.64 8.08
CA ALA A 158 0.31 -10.70 7.07
C ALA A 158 0.36 -12.11 7.68
N LYS A 159 1.08 -12.31 8.79
CA LYS A 159 1.13 -13.59 9.50
C LYS A 159 -0.16 -13.85 10.25
N GLU A 160 -0.65 -12.86 10.97
CA GLU A 160 -1.86 -12.96 11.80
C GLU A 160 -3.12 -13.18 10.95
N TYR A 161 -3.17 -12.56 9.77
CA TYR A 161 -4.25 -12.68 8.79
C TYR A 161 -4.05 -13.81 7.78
N ASN A 162 -3.05 -14.68 7.96
CA ASN A 162 -2.86 -15.80 7.03
C ASN A 162 -4.03 -16.80 7.10
N ASP A 163 -4.60 -17.01 8.28
CA ASP A 163 -5.74 -17.91 8.50
C ASP A 163 -7.00 -17.09 8.85
N PRO A 164 -7.90 -16.84 7.88
CA PRO A 164 -9.07 -16.00 8.09
C PRO A 164 -10.07 -16.60 9.09
N LYS A 165 -10.03 -17.92 9.32
CA LYS A 165 -10.95 -18.61 10.25
C LYS A 165 -10.68 -18.29 11.71
N LYS A 166 -9.47 -17.80 12.02
CA LYS A 166 -9.05 -17.44 13.38
C LYS A 166 -9.36 -15.98 13.73
N LYS A 167 -9.92 -15.22 12.80
CA LYS A 167 -10.25 -13.81 12.99
C LYS A 167 -11.72 -13.68 13.30
N ASP A 168 -12.01 -13.06 14.44
CA ASP A 168 -13.36 -12.68 14.80
C ASP A 168 -13.85 -11.60 13.85
N ILE A 169 -15.07 -11.78 13.37
CA ILE A 169 -15.71 -10.85 12.46
C ILE A 169 -16.42 -9.78 13.28
N LEU A 170 -16.15 -8.52 12.99
CA LEU A 170 -16.84 -7.39 13.63
C LEU A 170 -18.12 -7.07 12.85
N GLU A 171 -19.26 -6.94 13.52
CA GLU A 171 -20.56 -6.66 12.88
C GLU A 171 -20.54 -5.34 12.08
N ASP A 172 -19.90 -4.30 12.63
CA ASP A 172 -19.73 -3.00 11.97
C ASP A 172 -19.07 -3.10 10.58
N ILE A 173 -18.17 -4.08 10.40
CA ILE A 173 -17.51 -4.31 9.12
C ILE A 173 -18.49 -4.79 8.06
N PHE A 174 -19.47 -5.62 8.43
CA PHE A 174 -20.48 -6.08 7.49
C PHE A 174 -21.37 -4.93 7.01
N GLN A 175 -21.76 -4.03 7.91
CA GLN A 175 -22.55 -2.86 7.56
C GLN A 175 -21.80 -1.94 6.58
N GLU A 176 -20.55 -1.60 6.89
CA GLU A 176 -19.72 -0.77 5.99
C GLU A 176 -19.48 -1.46 4.63
N LEU A 177 -19.36 -2.79 4.61
CA LEU A 177 -19.23 -3.53 3.36
C LEU A 177 -20.54 -3.64 2.58
N GLU A 178 -21.69 -3.63 3.24
CA GLU A 178 -23.00 -3.63 2.58
C GLU A 178 -23.28 -2.28 1.92
N GLU A 179 -22.91 -1.19 2.59
CA GLU A 179 -22.88 0.16 2.01
C GLU A 179 -21.93 0.22 0.80
N ALA A 180 -20.76 -0.42 0.90
CA ALA A 180 -19.81 -0.55 -0.20
C ALA A 180 -20.20 -1.61 -1.25
N LYS A 181 -21.23 -2.44 -1.05
CA LYS A 181 -21.61 -3.55 -1.95
C LYS A 181 -22.16 -3.06 -3.29
N LEU A 182 -22.57 -1.79 -3.35
CA LEU A 182 -22.86 -1.07 -4.59
C LEU A 182 -21.58 -0.81 -5.43
N VAL A 183 -20.39 -0.94 -4.85
CA VAL A 183 -19.10 -0.59 -5.47
C VAL A 183 -18.44 -1.82 -6.11
N LEU A 184 -19.01 -2.19 -7.26
CA LEU A 184 -18.40 -2.75 -8.47
C LEU A 184 -17.19 -3.72 -8.33
N ASN A 185 -17.43 -5.00 -8.61
CA ASN A 185 -16.40 -5.93 -9.11
C ASN A 185 -15.88 -5.41 -10.46
N LYS A 186 -14.68 -4.82 -10.49
CA LYS A 186 -14.04 -4.37 -11.73
C LYS A 186 -12.84 -5.27 -12.04
N THR A 187 -12.62 -5.59 -13.30
CA THR A 187 -11.29 -6.07 -13.69
C THR A 187 -10.33 -4.89 -13.65
N VAL A 188 -9.06 -5.12 -13.32
CA VAL A 188 -8.01 -4.08 -13.35
C VAL A 188 -8.02 -3.35 -14.70
N ALA A 189 -8.13 -4.11 -15.79
CA ALA A 189 -8.33 -3.61 -17.15
C ALA A 189 -9.51 -2.63 -17.30
N THR A 190 -10.70 -2.96 -16.78
CA THR A 190 -11.87 -2.06 -16.85
C THR A 190 -11.75 -0.80 -16.01
N ALA A 191 -10.99 -0.84 -14.91
CA ALA A 191 -10.74 0.32 -14.07
C ALA A 191 -9.73 1.30 -14.69
N ILE A 192 -8.75 0.78 -15.45
CA ILE A 192 -7.66 1.55 -16.06
C ILE A 192 -8.07 2.17 -17.42
N LYS A 193 -9.09 1.60 -18.11
CA LYS A 193 -9.63 1.97 -19.44
C LYS A 193 -9.89 3.45 -19.75
N ARG A 194 -9.83 4.38 -18.79
CA ARG A 194 -10.14 5.80 -19.01
C ARG A 194 -8.99 6.66 -19.55
N SER A 195 -7.76 6.15 -19.71
CA SER A 195 -6.67 6.96 -20.32
C SER A 195 -5.60 6.22 -21.12
N GLU A 196 -5.60 4.89 -21.18
CA GLU A 196 -4.64 4.10 -21.95
C GLU A 196 -5.39 3.02 -22.74
N THR A 197 -4.98 2.75 -23.98
CA THR A 197 -5.47 1.60 -24.76
C THR A 197 -5.12 0.32 -24.01
N LEU A 198 -6.12 -0.54 -23.75
CA LEU A 198 -5.97 -1.84 -23.06
C LEU A 198 -4.74 -2.64 -23.52
N GLU A 199 -4.46 -2.56 -24.81
CA GLU A 199 -3.33 -3.20 -25.47
C GLU A 199 -1.99 -2.86 -24.80
N ASN A 200 -1.76 -1.61 -24.39
CA ASN A 200 -0.49 -1.23 -23.75
C ASN A 200 -0.34 -1.80 -22.34
N LEU A 201 -1.43 -1.89 -21.56
CA LEU A 201 -1.40 -2.49 -20.22
C LEU A 201 -1.13 -3.99 -20.33
N ASP A 202 -1.89 -4.68 -21.18
CA ASP A 202 -1.74 -6.12 -21.38
C ASP A 202 -0.39 -6.45 -22.03
N LEU A 203 0.11 -5.62 -22.95
CA LEU A 203 1.48 -5.76 -23.49
C LEU A 203 2.53 -5.57 -22.42
N GLN A 204 2.42 -4.57 -21.54
CA GLN A 204 3.39 -4.40 -20.45
C GLN A 204 3.32 -5.53 -19.42
N LEU A 205 2.12 -5.94 -19.02
CA LEU A 205 1.91 -7.07 -18.10
C LEU A 205 2.40 -8.39 -18.71
N SER A 206 2.11 -8.63 -19.99
CA SER A 206 2.57 -9.81 -20.71
C SER A 206 4.07 -9.76 -21.01
N ASP A 207 4.69 -8.58 -21.23
CA ASP A 207 6.14 -8.46 -21.38
C ASP A 207 6.86 -8.70 -20.05
N LEU A 208 6.38 -8.12 -18.95
CA LEU A 208 6.85 -8.39 -17.59
C LEU A 208 6.73 -9.89 -17.28
N SER A 209 5.60 -10.51 -17.64
CA SER A 209 5.37 -11.94 -17.46
C SER A 209 6.19 -12.82 -18.42
N ARG A 210 6.41 -12.41 -19.67
CA ARG A 210 7.25 -13.12 -20.66
C ARG A 210 8.72 -13.08 -20.26
N GLN A 211 9.21 -11.96 -19.74
CA GLN A 211 10.52 -11.87 -19.12
C GLN A 211 10.64 -12.85 -17.94
N THR A 212 9.61 -12.92 -17.09
CA THR A 212 9.51 -13.91 -15.99
C THR A 212 9.63 -15.35 -16.49
N ASN A 213 8.88 -15.70 -17.53
CA ASN A 213 8.84 -17.04 -18.11
C ASN A 213 10.16 -17.42 -18.80
N THR A 214 10.85 -16.44 -19.41
CA THR A 214 12.15 -16.65 -20.04
C THR A 214 13.23 -16.88 -18.99
N LEU A 215 13.24 -16.11 -17.90
CA LEU A 215 14.10 -16.33 -16.73
C LEU A 215 13.83 -17.70 -16.09
N PHE A 216 12.57 -18.11 -15.97
CA PHE A 216 12.20 -19.44 -15.48
C PHE A 216 12.72 -20.56 -16.37
N LYS A 217 12.60 -20.43 -17.71
CA LYS A 217 13.14 -21.40 -18.67
C LYS A 217 14.67 -21.48 -18.61
N ILE A 218 15.35 -20.32 -18.52
CA ILE A 218 16.82 -20.25 -18.38
C ILE A 218 17.26 -20.92 -17.08
N ALA A 219 16.64 -20.59 -15.94
CA ALA A 219 16.96 -21.17 -14.63
C ALA A 219 16.67 -22.69 -14.57
N LYS A 220 15.57 -23.15 -15.18
CA LYS A 220 15.26 -24.58 -15.31
C LYS A 220 16.29 -25.32 -16.16
N ASN A 221 16.84 -24.67 -17.19
CA ASN A 221 17.86 -25.27 -18.05
C ASN A 221 19.26 -25.22 -17.43
N GLN A 222 19.57 -24.21 -16.61
CA GLN A 222 20.84 -24.15 -15.86
C GLN A 222 20.91 -25.18 -14.72
N ASN A 223 19.79 -25.50 -14.07
CA ASN A 223 19.72 -26.54 -13.03
C ASN A 223 19.63 -27.99 -13.58
N LYS A 224 19.64 -28.17 -14.91
CA LYS A 224 19.60 -29.50 -15.54
C LYS A 224 20.99 -30.12 -15.76
N CYS A 225 22.07 -29.38 -15.51
CA CYS A 225 23.43 -29.91 -15.55
C CYS A 225 24.02 -29.96 -14.14
N SER A 226 23.63 -30.97 -13.37
CA SER A 226 24.33 -31.42 -12.16
C SER A 226 24.31 -32.96 -12.13
N GLY A 227 24.75 -33.55 -13.24
CA GLY A 227 24.64 -35.00 -13.45
C GLY A 227 25.11 -35.47 -14.82
N CYS A 228 26.18 -34.88 -15.35
CA CYS A 228 27.00 -35.58 -16.34
C CYS A 228 28.31 -35.95 -15.64
N ARG A 229 28.54 -37.26 -15.55
CA ARG A 229 29.84 -37.89 -15.31
C ARG A 229 30.90 -37.33 -16.25
#